data_AF-A0A0E3PKY0-F1
#
_entry.id   AF-A0A0E3PKY0-F1
#
_cell.length_a   1.000
_cell.length_b   1.000
_cell.length_c   1.000
_cell.angle_alpha   90.00
_cell.angle_beta   90.00
_cell.angle_gamma   90.00
#
_symmetry.space_group_name_H-M   'P 1'
#
loop_
_entity.id
_entity.type
_entity.pdbx_description
1 polymer ?
#
loop_
_entity_poly.entity_id
_entity_poly.type
_entity_poly.pdbx_seq_one_letter_code
_entity_poly.pdbx_strand_id
1 'polypeptide(L)'
;MAEKNNSRRIESSLKRTRFLGHLGLMAGVFRELEVDKLIDEKLPKERDHNVTHSVCILAMVLNGLGFIGQRLYLFPDFFKNISTERLFGDSITREDLNQYAIGETLDRIVKYDPTKLFPEITLHIMTLLPISVHCLHADTCSVSVYGDYDDEETESIDITFGIPKTEDGTSNNLY
;
A
#
# COMPACT_ATOMS: atom_id res chain seq x y z
N MET A 1 27.68 -6.21 -61.54
CA MET A 1 28.01 -4.81 -61.19
C MET A 1 26.71 -4.02 -61.15
N ALA A 2 26.26 -3.31 -60.13
CA ALA A 2 26.53 -3.20 -58.70
C ALA A 2 25.34 -2.38 -58.15
N GLU A 3 25.10 -2.47 -56.85
CA GLU A 3 23.98 -1.91 -56.09
C GLU A 3 23.80 -0.37 -56.19
N LYS A 4 22.56 0.08 -55.96
CA LYS A 4 22.17 1.00 -54.85
C LYS A 4 20.68 1.31 -55.00
N ASN A 5 19.79 0.58 -54.33
CA ASN A 5 19.38 0.78 -52.94
C ASN A 5 19.10 2.25 -52.60
N ASN A 6 17.82 2.65 -52.63
CA ASN A 6 17.32 3.62 -51.67
C ASN A 6 15.93 3.18 -51.20
N SER A 7 15.98 2.10 -50.43
CA SER A 7 14.93 1.71 -49.50
C SER A 7 14.72 2.85 -48.50
N ARG A 8 13.88 3.82 -48.85
CA ARG A 8 13.10 4.56 -47.85
C ARG A 8 12.06 3.60 -47.29
N ARG A 9 12.54 2.66 -46.50
CA ARG A 9 11.74 1.83 -45.62
C ARG A 9 11.15 2.84 -44.64
N ILE A 10 9.91 3.23 -44.88
CA ILE A 10 9.11 3.97 -43.91
C ILE A 10 9.08 3.05 -42.70
N GLU A 11 9.88 3.36 -41.68
CA GLU A 11 9.65 2.83 -40.33
C GLU A 11 8.32 3.42 -39.89
N SER A 12 7.24 2.79 -40.34
CA SER A 12 5.92 3.03 -39.80
C SER A 12 6.00 2.58 -38.36
N SER A 13 6.28 3.50 -37.43
CA SER A 13 6.20 3.19 -36.02
C SER A 13 4.83 2.58 -35.77
N LEU A 14 4.80 1.37 -35.22
CA LEU A 14 3.59 0.60 -35.09
C LEU A 14 2.75 1.27 -33.98
N LYS A 15 1.93 2.25 -34.36
CA LYS A 15 1.12 3.05 -33.43
C LYS A 15 -0.01 2.18 -32.90
N ARG A 16 0.06 1.80 -31.62
CA ARG A 16 -0.97 1.03 -30.93
C ARG A 16 -1.68 1.94 -29.92
N THR A 17 -2.99 2.13 -30.09
CA THR A 17 -3.82 2.77 -29.07
C THR A 17 -4.07 1.77 -27.95
N ARG A 18 -3.76 2.15 -26.71
CA ARG A 18 -4.05 1.35 -25.51
C ARG A 18 -4.85 2.19 -24.52
N PHE A 19 -5.64 1.51 -23.69
CA PHE A 19 -6.43 2.15 -22.64
C PHE A 19 -5.53 2.52 -21.44
N LEU A 20 -5.75 3.71 -20.88
CA LEU A 20 -5.07 4.18 -19.65
C LEU A 20 -6.06 4.40 -18.51
N GLY A 21 -7.25 4.93 -18.81
CA GLY A 21 -8.34 5.11 -17.85
C GLY A 21 -7.92 5.89 -16.60
N HIS A 22 -8.46 5.50 -15.46
CA HIS A 22 -8.15 6.06 -14.14
C HIS A 22 -6.75 5.69 -13.63
N LEU A 23 -6.13 4.65 -14.19
CA LEU A 23 -4.83 4.12 -13.74
C LEU A 23 -3.70 5.14 -13.93
N GLY A 24 -3.80 5.98 -14.97
CA GLY A 24 -2.84 7.06 -15.20
C GLY A 24 -2.84 8.11 -14.10
N LEU A 25 -4.01 8.43 -13.54
CA LEU A 25 -4.11 9.37 -12.41
C LEU A 25 -3.49 8.76 -11.15
N MET A 26 -3.77 7.49 -10.89
CA MET A 26 -3.21 6.78 -9.73
C MET A 26 -1.68 6.69 -9.82
N ALA A 27 -1.14 6.32 -10.98
CA ALA A 27 0.31 6.31 -11.21
C ALA A 27 0.94 7.71 -11.13
N GLY A 28 0.21 8.75 -11.55
CA GLY A 28 0.61 10.15 -11.39
C GLY A 28 0.72 10.54 -9.92
N VAL A 29 -0.36 10.35 -9.15
CA VAL A 29 -0.40 10.66 -7.71
C VAL A 29 0.67 9.87 -6.94
N PHE A 30 0.86 8.59 -7.25
CA PHE A 30 1.87 7.77 -6.59
C PHE A 30 3.30 8.34 -6.72
N ARG A 31 3.63 8.90 -7.90
CA ARG A 31 4.92 9.55 -8.17
C ARG A 31 5.00 10.97 -7.62
N GLU A 32 3.91 11.73 -7.70
CA GLU A 32 3.81 13.09 -7.18
C GLU A 32 3.99 13.11 -5.66
N LEU A 33 3.47 12.09 -4.98
CA LEU A 33 3.65 11.86 -3.54
C LEU A 33 4.95 11.14 -3.19
N GLU A 34 5.85 10.94 -4.16
CA GLU A 34 7.17 10.32 -4.00
C GLU A 34 7.18 8.96 -3.27
N VAL A 35 6.05 8.24 -3.33
CA VAL A 35 5.88 6.94 -2.66
C VAL A 35 6.80 5.89 -3.28
N ASP A 36 7.06 6.01 -4.59
CA ASP A 36 8.03 5.17 -5.30
C ASP A 36 9.44 5.30 -4.72
N LYS A 37 9.90 6.52 -4.48
CA LYS A 37 11.24 6.80 -3.91
C LYS A 37 11.36 6.25 -2.50
N LEU A 38 10.35 6.50 -1.66
CA LEU A 38 10.34 6.00 -0.28
C LEU A 38 10.39 4.47 -0.25
N ILE A 39 9.59 3.81 -1.08
CA ILE A 39 9.59 2.35 -1.15
C ILE A 39 10.94 1.82 -1.61
N ASP A 40 11.55 2.38 -2.65
CA ASP A 40 12.84 1.90 -3.14
C ASP A 40 13.98 2.15 -2.14
N GLU A 41 13.85 3.14 -1.26
CA GLU A 41 14.74 3.36 -0.11
C GLU A 41 14.53 2.30 0.98
N LYS A 42 13.29 2.03 1.39
CA LYS A 42 12.97 1.10 2.50
C LYS A 42 13.07 -0.36 2.11
N LEU A 43 12.73 -0.67 0.86
CA LEU A 43 12.72 -2.00 0.27
C LEU A 43 13.66 -2.01 -0.96
N PRO A 44 14.98 -1.90 -0.76
CA PRO A 44 15.93 -1.92 -1.85
C PRO A 44 15.95 -3.29 -2.54
N LYS A 45 16.21 -3.29 -3.84
CA LYS A 45 16.44 -4.53 -4.60
C LYS A 45 17.72 -5.21 -4.09
N GLU A 46 17.65 -6.51 -3.84
CA GLU A 46 18.86 -7.33 -3.58
C GLU A 46 19.33 -8.13 -4.80
N ARG A 47 18.47 -8.26 -5.82
CA ARG A 47 18.74 -9.04 -7.04
C ARG A 47 18.57 -8.17 -8.28
N ASP A 48 19.24 -8.58 -9.35
CA ASP A 48 19.21 -7.89 -10.64
C ASP A 48 17.92 -8.22 -11.42
N HIS A 49 16.79 -7.77 -10.88
CA HIS A 49 15.49 -7.85 -11.54
C HIS A 49 15.23 -6.56 -12.30
N ASN A 50 14.56 -6.67 -13.46
CA ASN A 50 14.16 -5.50 -14.24
C ASN A 50 13.23 -4.56 -13.44
N VAL A 51 12.39 -5.11 -12.54
CA VAL A 51 11.30 -4.39 -11.86
C VAL A 51 11.62 -4.09 -10.40
N THR A 52 11.42 -2.83 -9.99
CA THR A 52 11.57 -2.36 -8.59
C THR A 52 10.39 -2.77 -7.71
N HIS A 53 10.64 -2.85 -6.40
CA HIS A 53 9.57 -3.11 -5.44
C HIS A 53 8.52 -1.99 -5.45
N SER A 54 8.94 -0.74 -5.70
CA SER A 54 8.02 0.38 -5.95
C SER A 54 7.06 0.14 -7.12
N VAL A 55 7.57 -0.34 -8.26
CA VAL A 55 6.76 -0.68 -9.43
C VAL A 55 5.82 -1.85 -9.14
N CYS A 56 6.29 -2.89 -8.46
CA CYS A 56 5.44 -4.02 -8.04
C CYS A 56 4.31 -3.54 -7.13
N ILE A 57 4.59 -2.67 -6.17
CA ILE A 57 3.57 -2.10 -5.26
C ILE A 57 2.58 -1.23 -6.03
N LEU A 58 3.05 -0.34 -6.91
CA LEU A 58 2.15 0.44 -7.76
C LEU A 58 1.26 -0.48 -8.60
N ALA A 59 1.82 -1.52 -9.20
CA ALA A 59 1.05 -2.48 -9.98
C ALA A 59 -0.02 -3.18 -9.11
N MET A 60 0.31 -3.53 -7.85
CA MET A 60 -0.65 -4.13 -6.92
C MET A 60 -1.77 -3.16 -6.55
N VAL A 61 -1.46 -1.89 -6.33
CA VAL A 61 -2.46 -0.83 -6.07
C VAL A 61 -3.38 -0.67 -7.28
N LEU A 62 -2.82 -0.59 -8.49
CA LEU A 62 -3.59 -0.47 -9.73
C LEU A 62 -4.49 -1.69 -9.96
N ASN A 63 -3.99 -2.90 -9.67
CA ASN A 63 -4.77 -4.12 -9.77
C ASN A 63 -5.89 -4.17 -8.72
N GLY A 64 -5.58 -3.83 -7.46
CA GLY A 64 -6.53 -3.84 -6.35
C GLY A 64 -7.67 -2.81 -6.49
N LEU A 65 -7.42 -1.70 -7.17
CA LEU A 65 -8.46 -0.71 -7.52
C LEU A 65 -9.31 -1.13 -8.72
N GLY A 66 -8.77 -2.00 -9.59
CA GLY A 66 -9.45 -2.46 -10.80
C GLY A 66 -10.26 -3.75 -10.62
N PHE A 67 -9.78 -4.69 -9.79
CA PHE A 67 -10.41 -5.99 -9.53
C PHE A 67 -10.03 -6.53 -8.15
N ILE A 68 -11.03 -6.92 -7.36
CA ILE A 68 -10.82 -7.56 -6.06
C ILE A 68 -10.75 -9.08 -6.27
N GLY A 69 -9.63 -9.72 -5.89
CA GLY A 69 -9.55 -11.18 -5.73
C GLY A 69 -8.95 -12.01 -6.88
N GLN A 70 -8.16 -11.42 -7.79
CA GLN A 70 -7.40 -12.22 -8.76
C GLN A 70 -6.19 -12.91 -8.12
N ARG A 71 -5.91 -14.14 -8.57
CA ARG A 71 -4.73 -14.90 -8.14
C ARG A 71 -3.45 -14.29 -8.74
N LEU A 72 -2.34 -14.38 -8.02
CA LEU A 72 -1.04 -13.78 -8.43
C LEU A 72 -0.57 -14.17 -9.85
N TYR A 73 -0.87 -15.38 -10.33
CA TYR A 73 -0.48 -15.80 -11.67
C TYR A 73 -1.27 -15.11 -12.80
N LEU A 74 -2.44 -14.52 -12.51
CA LEU A 74 -3.25 -13.75 -13.47
C LEU A 74 -2.84 -12.28 -13.54
N PHE A 75 -1.87 -11.87 -12.74
CA PHE A 75 -1.45 -10.48 -12.63
C PHE A 75 -0.94 -9.90 -13.96
N PRO A 76 -0.15 -10.61 -14.79
CA PRO A 76 0.21 -10.13 -16.14
C PRO A 76 -0.98 -9.94 -17.08
N ASP A 77 -2.08 -10.67 -16.87
CA ASP A 77 -3.26 -10.61 -17.74
C ASP A 77 -4.07 -9.34 -17.51
N PHE A 78 -4.05 -8.79 -16.29
CA PHE A 78 -4.63 -7.48 -16.00
C PHE A 78 -4.07 -6.39 -16.94
N PHE A 79 -2.76 -6.42 -17.19
CA PHE A 79 -2.07 -5.43 -18.01
C PHE A 79 -2.13 -5.67 -19.52
N LYS A 80 -2.82 -6.73 -20.00
CA LYS A 80 -2.86 -7.10 -21.42
C LYS A 80 -3.39 -5.97 -22.33
N ASN A 81 -4.41 -5.26 -21.87
CA ASN A 81 -5.06 -4.18 -22.63
C ASN A 81 -4.64 -2.77 -22.14
N ILE A 82 -3.68 -2.71 -21.23
CA ILE A 82 -3.20 -1.48 -20.59
C ILE A 82 -1.81 -1.15 -21.16
N SER A 83 -1.45 0.13 -21.15
CA SER A 83 -0.09 0.57 -21.49
C SER A 83 0.84 0.48 -20.27
N THR A 84 1.59 -0.62 -20.16
CA THR A 84 2.60 -0.81 -19.09
C THR A 84 3.73 0.20 -19.23
N GLU A 85 4.23 0.43 -20.44
CA GLU A 85 5.29 1.40 -20.73
C GLU A 85 4.94 2.79 -20.20
N ARG A 86 3.70 3.25 -20.43
CA ARG A 86 3.25 4.56 -19.95
C ARG A 86 2.98 4.62 -18.46
N LEU A 87 2.59 3.49 -17.84
CA LEU A 87 2.29 3.43 -16.41
C LEU A 87 3.54 3.27 -15.56
N PHE A 88 4.51 2.47 -16.00
CA PHE A 88 5.64 2.03 -15.19
C PHE A 88 6.99 2.51 -15.74
N GLY A 89 7.09 2.76 -17.04
CA GLY A 89 8.32 3.15 -17.74
C GLY A 89 8.60 2.22 -18.93
N ASP A 90 9.36 2.73 -19.91
CA ASP A 90 9.56 2.09 -21.22
C ASP A 90 10.24 0.70 -21.16
N SER A 91 10.91 0.36 -20.06
CA SER A 91 11.60 -0.93 -19.89
C SER A 91 10.72 -2.03 -19.28
N ILE A 92 9.51 -1.72 -18.82
CA ILE A 92 8.70 -2.63 -18.02
C ILE A 92 7.60 -3.27 -18.87
N THR A 93 7.72 -4.57 -19.03
CA THR A 93 6.73 -5.40 -19.73
C THR A 93 5.74 -6.00 -18.73
N ARG A 94 4.58 -6.47 -19.23
CA ARG A 94 3.60 -7.16 -18.37
C ARG A 94 4.15 -8.49 -17.86
N GLU A 95 5.04 -9.13 -18.61
CA GLU A 95 5.68 -10.40 -18.27
C GLU A 95 6.64 -10.25 -17.08
N ASP A 96 7.21 -9.05 -16.91
CA ASP A 96 8.04 -8.73 -15.74
C ASP A 96 7.20 -8.61 -14.46
N LEU A 97 5.92 -8.25 -14.58
CA LEU A 97 4.94 -8.16 -13.47
C LEU A 97 4.30 -9.52 -13.17
N ASN A 98 5.13 -10.56 -13.01
CA ASN A 98 4.68 -11.92 -12.75
C ASN A 98 4.59 -12.24 -11.25
N GLN A 99 4.01 -13.40 -10.93
CA GLN A 99 3.82 -13.87 -9.56
C GLN A 99 5.10 -13.94 -8.72
N TYR A 100 6.27 -14.14 -9.34
CA TYR A 100 7.54 -14.21 -8.61
C TYR A 100 7.98 -12.81 -8.17
N ALA A 101 7.92 -11.83 -9.06
CA ALA A 101 8.24 -10.43 -8.72
C ALA A 101 7.27 -9.86 -7.67
N ILE A 102 5.98 -10.14 -7.82
CA ILE A 102 4.96 -9.72 -6.85
C ILE A 102 5.11 -10.46 -5.53
N GLY A 103 5.30 -11.79 -5.56
CA GLY A 103 5.49 -12.61 -4.37
C GLY A 103 6.71 -12.20 -3.56
N GLU A 104 7.85 -11.99 -4.22
CA GLU A 104 9.06 -11.50 -3.54
C GLU A 104 8.84 -10.13 -2.91
N THR A 105 8.10 -9.24 -3.59
CA THR A 105 7.77 -7.92 -3.02
C THR A 105 6.92 -8.05 -1.76
N LEU A 106 5.95 -8.96 -1.74
CA LEU A 106 5.15 -9.26 -0.54
C LEU A 106 6.03 -9.84 0.59
N ASP A 107 6.94 -10.76 0.26
CA ASP A 107 7.91 -11.30 1.23
C ASP A 107 8.78 -10.18 1.82
N ARG A 108 9.17 -9.18 1.02
CA ARG A 108 9.91 -8.00 1.52
C ARG A 108 9.10 -7.15 2.47
N ILE A 109 7.84 -6.87 2.13
CA ILE A 109 6.94 -6.08 2.98
C ILE A 109 6.79 -6.79 4.34
N VAL A 110 6.57 -8.10 4.33
CA VAL A 110 6.46 -8.91 5.56
C VAL A 110 7.76 -8.86 6.37
N LYS A 111 8.92 -9.01 5.72
CA LYS A 111 10.23 -8.93 6.39
C LYS A 111 10.51 -7.55 6.99
N TYR A 112 10.06 -6.48 6.35
CA TYR A 112 10.25 -5.10 6.83
C TYR A 112 9.30 -4.73 7.98
N ASP A 113 8.16 -5.42 8.08
CA ASP A 113 6.99 -5.12 8.93
C ASP A 113 6.02 -4.13 8.27
N PRO A 114 4.83 -4.57 7.81
CA PRO A 114 3.83 -3.69 7.22
C PRO A 114 3.30 -2.65 8.22
N THR A 115 3.33 -2.96 9.52
CA THR A 115 2.90 -2.05 10.60
C THR A 115 3.83 -0.86 10.75
N LYS A 116 5.08 -0.98 10.29
CA LYS A 116 6.05 0.13 10.23
C LYS A 116 6.02 0.84 8.89
N LEU A 117 5.95 0.08 7.80
CA LEU A 117 5.95 0.64 6.46
C LEU A 117 4.76 1.58 6.22
N PHE A 118 3.56 1.21 6.67
CA PHE A 118 2.36 2.00 6.43
C PHE A 118 2.42 3.39 7.10
N PRO A 119 2.75 3.52 8.39
CA PRO A 119 2.97 4.83 9.02
C PRO A 119 4.07 5.66 8.35
N GLU A 120 5.17 5.03 7.92
CA GLU A 120 6.25 5.75 7.23
C GLU A 120 5.78 6.37 5.90
N ILE A 121 5.03 5.60 5.10
CA ILE A 121 4.41 6.11 3.86
C ILE A 121 3.43 7.24 4.19
N THR A 122 2.60 7.06 5.21
CA THR A 122 1.59 8.05 5.60
C THR A 122 2.25 9.36 6.05
N LEU A 123 3.25 9.28 6.92
CA LEU A 123 3.99 10.44 7.40
C LEU A 123 4.70 11.17 6.26
N HIS A 124 5.31 10.43 5.33
CA HIS A 124 5.93 11.00 4.14
C HIS A 124 4.92 11.75 3.26
N ILE A 125 3.75 11.16 3.01
CA ILE A 125 2.69 11.84 2.25
C ILE A 125 2.20 13.10 2.99
N MET A 126 2.07 13.04 4.31
CA MET A 126 1.64 14.17 5.13
C MET A 126 2.63 15.33 5.12
N THR A 127 3.94 15.10 4.94
CA THR A 127 4.91 16.20 4.82
C THR A 127 4.86 16.89 3.46
N LEU A 128 4.40 16.19 2.41
CA LEU A 128 4.28 16.74 1.06
C LEU A 128 2.95 17.47 0.83
N LEU A 129 1.88 17.04 1.52
CA LEU A 129 0.57 17.65 1.37
C LEU A 129 0.38 18.84 2.31
N PRO A 130 -0.18 19.97 1.84
CA PRO A 130 -0.47 21.14 2.68
C PRO A 130 -1.75 20.93 3.51
N ILE A 131 -1.84 19.82 4.24
CA ILE A 131 -2.99 19.47 5.08
C ILE A 131 -2.65 19.84 6.53
N SER A 132 -3.48 20.67 7.14
CA SER A 132 -3.36 20.98 8.57
C SER A 132 -3.64 19.73 9.39
N VAL A 133 -2.61 19.20 10.06
CA VAL A 133 -2.75 18.06 10.95
C VAL A 133 -3.32 18.55 12.27
N HIS A 134 -4.60 18.28 12.52
CA HIS A 134 -5.17 18.43 13.85
C HIS A 134 -4.82 17.19 14.68
N CYS A 135 -3.94 17.34 15.66
CA CYS A 135 -3.60 16.27 16.57
C CYS A 135 -4.78 16.08 17.55
N LEU A 136 -5.55 15.02 17.35
CA LEU A 136 -6.62 14.63 18.27
C LEU A 136 -6.08 13.54 19.19
N HIS A 137 -5.93 13.84 20.48
CA HIS A 137 -5.65 12.83 21.50
C HIS A 137 -6.96 12.12 21.84
N ALA A 138 -7.14 10.89 21.35
CA ALA A 138 -8.28 10.05 21.67
C ALA A 138 -7.79 8.86 22.49
N ASP A 139 -7.92 8.94 23.83
CA ASP A 139 -7.72 7.80 24.73
C ASP A 139 -8.91 6.84 24.64
N THR A 140 -9.02 6.08 23.54
CA THR A 140 -9.96 4.96 23.43
C THR A 140 -9.27 3.66 23.84
N CYS A 141 -9.08 3.47 25.14
CA CYS A 141 -8.71 2.17 25.72
C CYS A 141 -9.52 1.91 26.99
N SER A 142 -10.82 1.66 26.83
CA SER A 142 -11.60 0.92 27.82
C SER A 142 -11.89 -0.46 27.23
N VAL A 143 -11.11 -1.47 27.61
CA VAL A 143 -11.43 -2.86 27.30
C VAL A 143 -12.15 -3.43 28.51
N SER A 144 -13.46 -3.64 28.41
CA SER A 144 -14.25 -4.38 29.39
C SER A 144 -14.21 -5.87 29.04
N VAL A 145 -13.69 -6.69 29.94
CA VAL A 145 -13.76 -8.15 29.84
C VAL A 145 -15.01 -8.64 30.59
N TYR A 146 -15.78 -9.53 29.96
CA TYR A 146 -16.86 -10.28 30.60
C TYR A 146 -16.46 -11.76 30.60
N GLY A 147 -16.36 -12.35 31.78
CA GLY A 147 -16.10 -13.76 32.00
C GLY A 147 -16.91 -14.25 33.20
N ASP A 148 -17.17 -15.55 33.23
CA ASP A 148 -17.70 -16.23 34.41
C ASP A 148 -16.51 -16.38 35.38
N TYR A 149 -16.46 -15.53 36.40
CA TYR A 149 -15.41 -15.57 37.42
C TYR A 149 -15.82 -16.59 38.47
N ASP A 150 -14.97 -17.58 38.74
CA ASP A 150 -15.16 -18.58 39.82
C ASP A 150 -14.93 -17.95 41.21
N ASP A 151 -15.49 -16.77 41.47
CA ASP A 151 -15.35 -16.05 42.73
C ASP A 151 -16.65 -16.18 43.53
N GLU A 152 -16.56 -16.88 44.67
CA GLU A 152 -17.63 -16.99 45.65
C GLU A 152 -18.20 -15.60 45.96
N GLU A 153 -19.53 -15.45 45.96
CA GLU A 153 -20.25 -14.22 46.33
C GLU A 153 -19.78 -13.72 47.71
N THR A 154 -18.74 -12.90 47.69
CA THR A 154 -18.32 -12.08 48.79
C THR A 154 -18.94 -10.71 48.53
N GLU A 155 -19.58 -10.09 49.52
CA GLU A 155 -20.34 -8.83 49.40
C GLU A 155 -19.51 -7.61 48.93
N SER A 156 -18.27 -7.81 48.49
CA SER A 156 -17.38 -6.77 47.96
C SER A 156 -16.40 -7.35 46.93
N ILE A 157 -16.39 -6.78 45.73
CA ILE A 157 -15.34 -6.97 44.72
C ILE A 157 -14.09 -6.24 45.23
N ASP A 158 -12.99 -6.95 45.50
CA ASP A 158 -11.72 -6.31 45.87
C ASP A 158 -11.00 -5.81 44.62
N ILE A 159 -11.37 -4.60 44.20
CA ILE A 159 -10.83 -3.93 43.02
C ILE A 159 -9.37 -3.56 43.30
N THR A 160 -8.43 -4.43 42.92
CA THR A 160 -7.03 -4.19 43.29
C THR A 160 -6.40 -3.05 42.49
N PHE A 161 -6.80 -2.77 41.23
CA PHE A 161 -6.43 -1.52 40.53
C PHE A 161 -7.37 -1.20 39.35
N GLY A 162 -7.92 0.04 39.34
CA GLY A 162 -8.40 0.72 38.12
C GLY A 162 -9.86 1.16 38.13
N ILE A 163 -10.12 2.42 38.51
CA ILE A 163 -11.41 3.11 38.29
C ILE A 163 -11.23 4.11 37.13
N PRO A 164 -12.12 4.15 36.11
CA PRO A 164 -12.16 5.26 35.16
C PRO A 164 -12.73 6.51 35.85
N LYS A 165 -11.99 7.62 35.83
CA LYS A 165 -12.43 8.92 36.33
C LYS A 165 -13.47 9.55 35.41
N THR A 166 -14.71 9.16 35.52
CA THR A 166 -15.80 10.09 35.21
C THR A 166 -16.75 10.04 36.37
N GLU A 167 -16.43 10.90 37.32
CA GLU A 167 -17.23 11.24 38.48
C GLU A 167 -18.63 11.65 38.00
N ASP A 168 -19.67 10.98 38.50
CA ASP A 168 -20.90 11.68 38.84
C ASP A 168 -20.99 11.70 40.36
N GLY A 169 -20.60 12.85 40.91
CA GLY A 169 -20.74 13.13 42.32
C GLY A 169 -22.20 13.07 42.75
N THR A 170 -22.48 12.27 43.78
CA THR A 170 -23.39 12.72 44.82
C THR A 170 -22.73 12.45 46.16
N SER A 171 -22.27 13.53 46.76
CA SER A 171 -22.08 13.64 48.19
C SER A 171 -23.28 13.05 48.92
N ASN A 172 -23.06 12.14 49.87
CA ASN A 172 -23.79 12.17 51.12
C ASN A 172 -23.01 11.45 52.22
N ASN A 173 -22.66 12.24 53.25
CA ASN A 173 -22.50 11.78 54.61
C ASN A 173 -23.69 10.90 55.02
N LEU A 174 -23.45 9.86 55.82
CA LEU A 174 -24.04 9.67 57.15
C LEU A 174 -23.58 8.31 57.72
N TYR A 175 -22.82 8.40 58.81
CA TYR A 175 -22.42 7.38 59.80
C TYR A 175 -21.65 6.14 59.33
#